data_AF-A0A1Z8WRD6-F1
#
_entry.id   AF-A0A1Z8WRD6-F1
#
_cell.length_a   1.000
_cell.length_b   1.000
_cell.length_c   1.000
_cell.angle_alpha   90.00
_cell.angle_beta   90.00
_cell.angle_gamma   90.00
#
_symmetry.space_group_name_H-M   'P 1'
#
loop_
_entity.id
_entity.type
_entity.pdbx_description
1 polymer ?
#
loop_
_entity_poly.entity_id
_entity_poly.type
_entity_poly.pdbx_seq_one_letter_code
_entity_poly.pdbx_strand_id
1 'polypeptide(L)'
;MHEKKRIAVFGAGGIGGVVGGMLSKDEHDVTFIDTWHEHINEIQNNGLEVTNQDQVHNCKPNAIHLNQLQEVKEKFDIGIIAVKSYDTEWVTYALKNYVKEDGYFVDFQNGINDLKVGEIVGNEKTLGCVILISAMATEPGKAWRTDSRPDVAYKIGELTGGVTDRLKEFVDIMQAVGVSEYTEELINERWSKLMINCMVNPLAGLTGWGTAEVRSKPLTQDIAIQVAAEVVKVANSEGYPMGKIVGLEPKDFIDAADSKKNVEDIKNQMLEQARQAGSASRPSFGQDVLKRRRTEIDYLTGYVSQVGKKNNIPTPFCDKVTEVVNSLGVGFETSDKHLDDIERMLN
;
A
#
# COMPACT_ATOMS: atom_id res chain seq x y z
N MET A 1 7.21 -18.96 21.05
CA MET A 1 6.89 -17.60 21.50
C MET A 1 8.14 -16.77 21.29
N HIS A 2 8.05 -15.75 20.43
CA HIS A 2 9.15 -14.83 20.16
C HIS A 2 9.34 -13.87 21.33
N GLU A 3 10.52 -13.26 21.43
CA GLU A 3 10.77 -12.21 22.41
C GLU A 3 9.83 -11.03 22.14
N LYS A 4 9.19 -10.51 23.19
CA LYS A 4 8.28 -9.38 23.07
C LYS A 4 9.08 -8.12 22.73
N LYS A 5 8.74 -7.52 21.59
CA LYS A 5 9.34 -6.28 21.08
C LYS A 5 8.52 -5.06 21.45
N ARG A 6 9.21 -3.93 21.56
CA ARG A 6 8.61 -2.61 21.63
C ARG A 6 8.51 -1.99 20.25
N ILE A 7 7.29 -1.66 19.83
CA ILE A 7 6.98 -1.34 18.44
C ILE A 7 6.29 0.02 18.38
N ALA A 8 6.90 0.97 17.68
CA ALA A 8 6.21 2.18 17.28
C ALA A 8 5.45 1.92 15.99
N VAL A 9 4.17 2.27 15.94
CA VAL A 9 3.38 2.26 14.70
C VAL A 9 2.95 3.68 14.41
N PHE A 10 3.59 4.30 13.41
CA PHE A 10 3.27 5.65 12.97
C PHE A 10 2.21 5.57 11.87
N GLY A 11 1.01 6.06 12.16
CA GLY A 11 -0.18 5.87 11.34
C GLY A 11 -1.06 4.73 11.89
N ALA A 12 -2.05 5.07 12.72
CA ALA A 12 -3.06 4.18 13.29
C ALA A 12 -4.30 4.04 12.39
N GLY A 13 -4.15 4.24 11.07
CA GLY A 13 -5.24 4.09 10.09
C GLY A 13 -5.66 2.65 9.84
N GLY A 14 -6.25 2.34 8.68
CA GLY A 14 -6.74 0.99 8.37
C GLY A 14 -5.67 -0.10 8.49
N ILE A 15 -4.53 0.05 7.79
CA ILE A 15 -3.43 -0.93 7.84
C ILE A 15 -2.75 -0.91 9.21
N GLY A 16 -2.24 0.26 9.63
CA GLY A 16 -1.48 0.36 10.88
C GLY A 16 -2.31 0.00 12.12
N GLY A 17 -3.59 0.35 12.15
CA GLY A 17 -4.53 -0.03 13.21
C GLY A 17 -4.73 -1.55 13.30
N VAL A 18 -4.94 -2.25 12.18
CA VAL A 18 -5.02 -3.72 12.16
C VAL A 18 -3.70 -4.34 12.61
N VAL A 19 -2.57 -3.92 12.04
CA VAL A 19 -1.24 -4.47 12.36
C VAL A 19 -0.90 -4.21 13.82
N GLY A 20 -0.85 -2.95 14.25
CA GLY A 20 -0.48 -2.59 15.62
C GLY A 20 -1.45 -3.11 16.68
N GLY A 21 -2.75 -3.14 16.37
CA GLY A 21 -3.75 -3.69 17.28
C GLY A 21 -3.57 -5.20 17.48
N MET A 22 -3.39 -5.96 16.40
CA MET A 22 -3.16 -7.41 16.50
C MET A 22 -1.81 -7.73 17.17
N LEU A 23 -0.76 -6.95 16.91
CA LEU A 23 0.53 -7.11 17.60
C LEU A 23 0.41 -6.80 19.11
N SER A 24 -0.38 -5.79 19.49
CA SER A 24 -0.68 -5.51 20.89
C SER A 24 -1.47 -6.64 21.56
N LYS A 25 -2.40 -7.26 20.83
CA LYS A 25 -3.11 -8.47 21.30
C LYS A 25 -2.15 -9.65 21.50
N ASP A 26 -1.11 -9.75 20.69
CA ASP A 26 0.00 -10.69 20.89
C ASP A 26 1.02 -10.18 21.92
N GLU A 27 0.63 -9.28 22.83
CA GLU A 27 1.44 -8.83 23.98
C GLU A 27 2.78 -8.14 23.63
N HIS A 28 2.94 -7.64 22.41
CA HIS A 28 4.00 -6.67 22.11
C HIS A 28 3.69 -5.32 22.76
N ASP A 29 4.72 -4.59 23.18
CA ASP A 29 4.56 -3.21 23.68
C ASP A 29 4.44 -2.26 22.49
N VAL A 30 3.21 -2.14 21.97
CA VAL A 30 2.89 -1.31 20.82
C VAL A 30 2.51 0.10 21.27
N THR A 31 3.12 1.10 20.65
CA THR A 31 2.74 2.51 20.79
C THR A 31 2.32 3.08 19.43
N PHE A 32 1.05 3.47 19.33
CA PHE A 32 0.54 4.22 18.18
C PHE A 32 0.93 5.69 18.25
N ILE A 33 1.32 6.24 17.10
CA ILE A 33 1.60 7.66 16.91
C ILE A 33 0.78 8.13 15.69
N ASP A 34 -0.14 9.06 15.88
CA ASP A 34 -0.97 9.58 14.79
C ASP A 34 -1.33 11.06 14.99
N THR A 35 -1.82 11.69 13.92
CA THR A 35 -2.34 13.06 13.89
C THR A 35 -3.87 13.11 14.00
N TRP A 36 -4.56 11.98 13.84
CA TRP A 36 -6.01 11.86 14.03
C TRP A 36 -6.38 11.86 15.52
N HIS A 37 -6.62 13.07 16.04
CA HIS A 37 -6.78 13.34 17.46
C HIS A 37 -7.91 12.53 18.11
N GLU A 38 -9.09 12.46 17.49
CA GLU A 38 -10.24 11.71 18.02
C GLU A 38 -9.93 10.22 18.11
N HIS A 39 -9.22 9.67 17.13
CA HIS A 39 -8.86 8.26 17.10
C HIS A 39 -7.85 7.90 18.19
N ILE A 40 -6.80 8.72 18.39
CA ILE A 40 -5.84 8.52 19.48
C ILE A 40 -6.51 8.64 20.85
N ASN A 41 -7.38 9.63 21.05
CA ASN A 41 -8.10 9.79 22.32
C ASN A 41 -9.01 8.58 22.61
N GLU A 42 -9.69 8.05 21.60
CA GLU A 42 -10.53 6.86 21.76
C GLU A 42 -9.68 5.64 22.13
N ILE A 43 -8.54 5.42 21.47
CA ILE A 43 -7.63 4.33 21.80
C ILE A 43 -7.10 4.45 23.24
N GLN A 44 -6.72 5.65 23.67
CA GLN A 44 -6.24 5.89 25.04
C GLN A 44 -7.28 5.55 26.11
N ASN A 45 -8.55 5.88 25.85
CA ASN A 45 -9.62 5.71 26.83
C ASN A 45 -10.19 4.28 26.84
N ASN A 46 -10.39 3.69 25.66
CA ASN A 46 -11.19 2.48 25.50
C ASN A 46 -10.43 1.31 24.84
N GLY A 47 -9.20 1.55 24.37
CA GLY A 47 -8.46 0.61 23.53
C GLY A 47 -8.88 0.69 22.05
N LEU A 48 -8.35 -0.22 21.24
CA LEU A 48 -8.66 -0.31 19.81
C LEU A 48 -9.48 -1.57 19.55
N GLU A 49 -10.69 -1.41 19.00
CA GLU A 49 -11.45 -2.52 18.44
C GLU A 49 -10.90 -2.86 17.05
N VAL A 50 -10.37 -4.07 16.90
CA VAL A 50 -9.90 -4.60 15.62
C VAL A 50 -10.81 -5.72 15.17
N THR A 51 -11.52 -5.49 14.07
CA THR A 51 -12.18 -6.58 13.32
C THR A 51 -11.15 -7.17 12.36
N ASN A 52 -10.67 -8.38 12.64
CA ASN A 52 -9.77 -9.11 11.75
C ASN A 52 -10.54 -10.27 11.12
N GLN A 53 -10.94 -10.11 9.85
CA GLN A 53 -11.85 -11.03 9.17
C GLN A 53 -13.18 -11.15 9.93
N ASP A 54 -13.55 -12.35 10.40
CA ASP A 54 -14.79 -12.61 11.13
C ASP A 54 -14.65 -12.49 12.65
N GLN A 55 -13.47 -12.11 13.15
CA GLN A 55 -13.19 -11.99 14.57
C GLN A 55 -13.05 -10.54 15.01
N VAL A 56 -13.64 -10.21 16.16
CA VAL A 56 -13.51 -8.90 16.79
C VAL A 56 -12.59 -9.03 18.02
N HIS A 57 -11.64 -8.11 18.12
CA HIS A 57 -10.64 -8.09 19.19
C HIS A 57 -10.61 -6.71 19.85
N ASN A 58 -10.60 -6.69 21.18
CA ASN A 58 -10.37 -5.47 21.95
C ASN A 58 -8.90 -5.42 22.36
N CYS A 59 -8.12 -4.66 21.60
CA CYS A 59 -6.68 -4.52 21.78
C CYS A 59 -6.37 -3.34 22.69
N LYS A 60 -5.26 -3.40 23.45
CA LYS A 60 -4.87 -2.37 24.42
C LYS A 60 -3.46 -1.82 24.15
N PRO A 61 -3.21 -1.22 22.98
CA PRO A 61 -1.93 -0.58 22.68
C PRO A 61 -1.80 0.71 23.49
N ASN A 62 -0.57 1.17 23.69
CA ASN A 62 -0.32 2.57 24.01
C ASN A 62 -0.66 3.43 22.78
N ALA A 63 -1.07 4.67 22.98
CA ALA A 63 -1.31 5.61 21.90
C ALA A 63 -0.95 7.01 22.35
N ILE A 64 -0.27 7.77 21.49
CA ILE A 64 0.17 9.14 21.76
C ILE A 64 -0.08 10.03 20.55
N HIS A 65 -0.38 11.30 20.82
CA HIS A 65 -0.43 12.33 19.79
C HIS A 65 1.00 12.63 19.30
N LEU A 66 1.13 13.08 18.05
CA LEU A 66 2.44 13.42 17.47
C LEU A 66 3.28 14.34 18.37
N ASN A 67 2.68 15.35 19.00
CA ASN A 67 3.39 16.28 19.87
C ASN A 67 3.90 15.65 21.19
N GLN A 68 3.42 14.47 21.56
CA GLN A 68 3.85 13.72 22.74
C GLN A 68 5.02 12.77 22.43
N LEU A 69 5.42 12.63 21.15
CA LEU A 69 6.56 11.79 20.78
C LEU A 69 7.85 12.19 21.54
N GLN A 70 8.01 13.48 21.84
CA GLN A 70 9.13 14.00 22.66
C GLN A 70 9.16 13.47 24.10
N GLU A 71 8.08 12.90 24.60
CA GLU A 71 7.98 12.33 25.95
C GLU A 71 8.49 10.88 26.00
N VAL A 72 8.68 10.24 24.83
CA VAL A 72 9.21 8.87 24.73
C VAL A 72 10.67 8.84 25.14
N LYS A 73 10.96 8.18 26.27
CA LYS A 73 12.32 8.09 26.85
C LYS A 73 13.07 6.84 26.41
N GLU A 74 12.35 5.75 26.30
CA GLU A 74 12.91 4.44 26.00
C GLU A 74 12.62 4.12 24.52
N LYS A 75 13.68 3.74 23.80
CA LYS A 75 13.60 3.55 22.35
C LYS A 75 12.87 2.26 21.96
N PHE A 76 12.26 2.28 20.79
CA PHE A 76 11.58 1.15 20.16
C PHE A 76 12.58 0.20 19.50
N ASP A 77 12.26 -1.10 19.51
CA ASP A 77 12.99 -2.10 18.71
C ASP A 77 12.66 -1.97 17.23
N ILE A 78 11.40 -1.66 16.92
CA ILE A 78 10.86 -1.63 15.56
C ILE A 78 10.05 -0.35 15.34
N GLY A 79 10.32 0.35 14.24
CA GLY A 79 9.51 1.47 13.75
C GLY A 79 8.69 1.10 12.50
N ILE A 80 7.39 0.90 12.65
CA ILE A 80 6.47 0.64 11.54
C ILE A 80 5.95 1.97 11.00
N ILE A 81 6.06 2.16 9.68
CA ILE A 81 5.56 3.33 8.96
C ILE A 81 4.32 2.90 8.18
N ALA A 82 3.15 3.40 8.57
CA ALA A 82 1.85 3.03 7.98
C ALA A 82 0.99 4.27 7.64
N VAL A 83 1.65 5.40 7.37
CA VAL A 83 1.02 6.64 6.93
C VAL A 83 0.75 6.64 5.42
N LYS A 84 0.16 7.71 4.90
CA LYS A 84 0.07 7.92 3.44
C LYS A 84 1.44 8.25 2.86
N SER A 85 1.68 7.87 1.62
CA SER A 85 3.01 7.95 0.97
C SER A 85 3.61 9.37 0.97
N TYR A 86 2.75 10.40 0.93
CA TYR A 86 3.20 11.80 1.03
C TYR A 86 3.75 12.20 2.40
N ASP A 87 3.55 11.39 3.43
CA ASP A 87 4.03 11.62 4.78
C ASP A 87 5.28 10.79 5.14
N THR A 88 5.68 9.83 4.29
CA THR A 88 6.78 8.89 4.57
C THR A 88 8.04 9.60 5.05
N GLU A 89 8.54 10.56 4.28
CA GLU A 89 9.84 11.20 4.55
C GLU A 89 9.89 11.89 5.91
N TRP A 90 8.90 12.74 6.22
CA TRP A 90 8.92 13.47 7.49
C TRP A 90 8.64 12.55 8.68
N VAL A 91 7.81 11.51 8.52
CA VAL A 91 7.55 10.50 9.55
C VAL A 91 8.81 9.70 9.86
N THR A 92 9.55 9.28 8.83
CA THR A 92 10.82 8.58 9.02
C THR A 92 11.80 9.46 9.80
N TYR A 93 11.93 10.74 9.46
CA TYR A 93 12.77 11.68 10.23
C TYR A 93 12.30 11.88 11.66
N ALA A 94 10.99 11.95 11.90
CA ALA A 94 10.44 12.09 13.24
C ALA A 94 10.75 10.87 14.11
N LEU A 95 10.65 9.66 13.54
CA LEU A 95 10.79 8.42 14.29
C LEU A 95 12.25 7.95 14.44
N LYS A 96 13.16 8.35 13.54
CA LYS A 96 14.53 7.77 13.47
C LYS A 96 15.32 7.78 14.78
N ASN A 97 15.13 8.81 15.60
CA ASN A 97 15.86 8.97 16.87
C ASN A 97 15.21 8.21 18.04
N TYR A 98 14.01 7.68 17.85
CA TYR A 98 13.27 6.92 18.85
C TYR A 98 13.35 5.42 18.63
N VAL A 99 13.95 4.95 17.54
CA VAL A 99 14.29 3.53 17.33
C VAL A 99 15.71 3.28 17.81
N LYS A 100 15.95 2.12 18.41
CA LYS A 100 17.26 1.70 18.91
C LYS A 100 18.30 1.64 17.79
N GLU A 101 19.57 1.72 18.16
CA GLU A 101 20.66 1.67 17.17
C GLU A 101 20.74 0.33 16.43
N ASP A 102 20.42 -0.76 17.13
CA ASP A 102 20.25 -2.13 16.63
C ASP A 102 18.80 -2.44 16.21
N GLY A 103 17.89 -1.46 16.31
CA GLY A 103 16.53 -1.56 15.81
C GLY A 103 16.42 -1.31 14.31
N TYR A 104 15.21 -1.49 13.77
CA TYR A 104 14.95 -1.37 12.33
C TYR A 104 13.56 -0.80 12.03
N PHE A 105 13.35 -0.41 10.78
CA PHE A 105 12.13 0.18 10.26
C PHE A 105 11.44 -0.78 9.29
N VAL A 106 10.12 -0.71 9.25
CA VAL A 106 9.32 -1.49 8.29
C VAL A 106 8.31 -0.58 7.58
N ASP A 107 8.40 -0.50 6.26
CA ASP A 107 7.45 0.23 5.43
C ASP A 107 6.18 -0.61 5.16
N PHE A 108 5.07 -0.21 5.78
CA PHE A 108 3.72 -0.78 5.63
C PHE A 108 2.83 0.11 4.75
N GLN A 109 3.38 0.64 3.65
CA GLN A 109 2.64 1.51 2.73
C GLN A 109 2.44 0.85 1.36
N ASN A 110 1.42 1.29 0.62
CA ASN A 110 1.32 0.98 -0.80
C ASN A 110 2.33 1.82 -1.59
N GLY A 111 2.77 1.35 -2.75
CA GLY A 111 3.82 2.01 -3.52
C GLY A 111 5.21 1.49 -3.13
N ILE A 112 6.24 2.24 -3.52
CA ILE A 112 7.67 1.91 -3.31
C ILE A 112 8.30 2.97 -2.40
N ASN A 113 7.80 3.05 -1.15
CA ASN A 113 8.26 4.06 -0.19
C ASN A 113 9.49 3.60 0.59
N ASP A 114 9.78 2.30 0.59
CA ASP A 114 10.92 1.68 1.28
C ASP A 114 12.25 2.31 0.89
N LEU A 115 12.40 2.70 -0.39
CA LEU A 115 13.61 3.36 -0.88
C LEU A 115 13.83 4.70 -0.16
N LYS A 116 12.77 5.49 0.02
CA LYS A 116 12.84 6.75 0.76
C LYS A 116 13.13 6.53 2.24
N VAL A 117 12.54 5.49 2.84
CA VAL A 117 12.85 5.10 4.23
C VAL A 117 14.34 4.74 4.35
N GLY A 118 14.83 3.86 3.47
CA GLY A 118 16.23 3.41 3.42
C GLY A 118 17.24 4.54 3.19
N GLU A 119 16.91 5.52 2.34
CA GLU A 119 17.72 6.74 2.15
C GLU A 119 17.93 7.53 3.46
N ILE A 120 16.97 7.46 4.40
CA ILE A 120 16.98 8.26 5.65
C ILE A 120 17.62 7.49 6.81
N VAL A 121 17.33 6.19 6.94
CA VAL A 121 17.74 5.37 8.12
C VAL A 121 18.76 4.28 7.80
N GLY A 122 19.08 4.08 6.53
CA GLY A 122 19.95 3.00 6.03
C GLY A 122 19.13 1.84 5.44
N ASN A 123 19.54 1.36 4.27
CA ASN A 123 18.93 0.18 3.63
C ASN A 123 19.09 -1.06 4.51
N GLU A 124 20.22 -1.17 5.20
CA GLU A 124 20.53 -2.21 6.17
C GLU A 124 19.70 -2.12 7.45
N LYS A 125 18.82 -1.12 7.62
CA LYS A 125 17.86 -1.00 8.72
C LYS A 125 16.40 -0.97 8.24
N THR A 126 16.16 -1.30 6.98
CA THR A 126 14.84 -1.14 6.36
C THR A 126 14.34 -2.46 5.81
N LEU A 127 13.21 -2.91 6.35
CA LEU A 127 12.37 -3.94 5.74
C LEU A 127 11.23 -3.26 4.97
N GLY A 128 10.79 -3.92 3.92
CA GLY A 128 9.58 -3.56 3.20
C GLY A 128 8.48 -4.60 3.36
N CYS A 129 7.23 -4.16 3.34
CA CYS A 129 6.05 -5.01 3.44
C CYS A 129 5.08 -4.79 2.28
N VAL A 130 4.91 -5.83 1.45
CA VAL A 130 3.93 -5.86 0.38
C VAL A 130 2.54 -6.21 0.91
N ILE A 131 1.70 -5.19 0.82
CA ILE A 131 0.26 -5.04 1.02
C ILE A 131 -0.73 -6.05 0.41
N LEU A 132 -0.98 -7.25 0.93
CA LEU A 132 -1.97 -8.17 0.37
C LEU A 132 -3.23 -8.32 1.23
N ILE A 133 -3.61 -7.32 2.02
CA ILE A 133 -4.94 -7.26 2.65
C ILE A 133 -5.66 -5.98 2.26
N SER A 134 -6.96 -5.93 2.52
CA SER A 134 -7.77 -4.71 2.50
C SER A 134 -8.12 -4.36 3.93
N ALA A 135 -7.88 -3.11 4.32
CA ALA A 135 -8.22 -2.62 5.65
C ALA A 135 -8.77 -1.20 5.61
N MET A 136 -9.57 -0.85 6.60
CA MET A 136 -10.13 0.47 6.77
C MET A 136 -10.20 0.88 8.24
N ALA A 137 -10.13 2.19 8.46
CA ALA A 137 -10.49 2.84 9.72
C ALA A 137 -11.44 3.99 9.36
N THR A 138 -12.72 3.82 9.68
CA THR A 138 -13.78 4.79 9.38
C THR A 138 -14.24 5.56 10.61
N GLU A 139 -14.04 4.99 11.80
CA GLU A 139 -14.45 5.56 13.08
C GLU A 139 -13.24 5.62 14.04
N PRO A 140 -13.18 6.63 14.94
CA PRO A 140 -12.25 6.62 16.07
C PRO A 140 -12.30 5.29 16.85
N GLY A 141 -11.14 4.78 17.27
CA GLY A 141 -11.04 3.55 18.05
C GLY A 141 -11.34 2.24 17.31
N LYS A 142 -11.53 2.27 15.98
CA LYS A 142 -11.84 1.07 15.19
C LYS A 142 -10.94 0.89 13.97
N ALA A 143 -10.47 -0.33 13.78
CA ALA A 143 -9.79 -0.77 12.57
C ALA A 143 -10.36 -2.10 12.08
N TRP A 144 -10.46 -2.28 10.76
CA TRP A 144 -11.09 -3.46 10.17
C TRP A 144 -10.27 -3.99 9.00
N ARG A 145 -9.84 -5.26 9.06
CA ARG A 145 -9.43 -6.03 7.88
C ARG A 145 -10.67 -6.56 7.18
N THR A 146 -10.92 -6.06 5.99
CA THR A 146 -12.20 -6.20 5.28
C THR A 146 -12.27 -7.43 4.38
N ASP A 147 -11.12 -8.01 4.03
CA ASP A 147 -11.06 -9.26 3.27
C ASP A 147 -11.14 -10.48 4.20
N SER A 148 -11.73 -11.56 3.70
CA SER A 148 -11.89 -12.85 4.41
C SER A 148 -11.02 -13.97 3.83
N ARG A 149 -10.01 -13.61 3.03
CA ARG A 149 -9.20 -14.58 2.29
C ARG A 149 -8.13 -15.24 3.18
N PRO A 150 -7.91 -16.56 3.03
CA PRO A 150 -6.93 -17.31 3.81
C PRO A 150 -5.52 -17.31 3.18
N ASP A 151 -5.32 -16.56 2.10
CA ASP A 151 -4.04 -16.44 1.40
C ASP A 151 -3.05 -15.55 2.15
N VAL A 152 -1.84 -15.44 1.59
CA VAL A 152 -0.75 -14.60 2.11
C VAL A 152 -1.24 -13.16 2.22
N ALA A 153 -1.23 -12.64 3.46
CA ALA A 153 -1.63 -11.29 3.80
C ALA A 153 -0.49 -10.29 3.58
N TYR A 154 0.75 -10.72 3.79
CA TYR A 154 1.94 -9.87 3.73
C TYR A 154 3.13 -10.63 3.15
N LYS A 155 3.86 -10.01 2.21
CA LYS A 155 5.19 -10.46 1.83
C LYS A 155 6.22 -9.44 2.29
N ILE A 156 7.21 -9.86 3.06
CA ILE A 156 8.15 -8.95 3.72
C ILE A 156 9.56 -9.24 3.22
N GLY A 157 10.37 -8.22 2.96
CA GLY A 157 11.71 -8.45 2.46
C GLY A 157 12.71 -7.41 2.93
N GLU A 158 13.99 -7.75 2.78
CA GLU A 158 15.11 -6.85 3.01
C GLU A 158 15.27 -5.90 1.82
N LEU A 159 15.51 -4.61 2.11
CA LEU A 159 15.83 -3.67 1.04
C LEU A 159 17.19 -3.97 0.38
N THR A 160 18.09 -4.61 1.11
CA THR A 160 19.39 -5.09 0.61
C THR A 160 19.32 -6.45 -0.09
N GLY A 161 18.14 -7.08 -0.16
CA GLY A 161 17.96 -8.44 -0.65
C GLY A 161 18.38 -9.52 0.36
N GLY A 162 18.01 -10.77 0.04
CA GLY A 162 18.31 -11.95 0.85
C GLY A 162 17.44 -12.12 2.10
N VAL A 163 17.74 -13.14 2.91
CA VAL A 163 16.98 -13.49 4.11
C VAL A 163 17.85 -13.41 5.36
N THR A 164 17.59 -12.42 6.21
CA THR A 164 18.27 -12.23 7.50
C THR A 164 17.49 -12.85 8.66
N ASP A 165 18.11 -12.97 9.83
CA ASP A 165 17.42 -13.46 11.02
C ASP A 165 16.37 -12.49 11.53
N ARG A 166 16.58 -11.16 11.40
CA ARG A 166 15.54 -10.17 11.74
C ARG A 166 14.33 -10.26 10.81
N LEU A 167 14.53 -10.58 9.53
CA LEU A 167 13.43 -10.74 8.59
C LEU A 167 12.58 -11.94 8.98
N LYS A 168 13.22 -13.08 9.31
CA LYS A 168 12.52 -14.27 9.80
C LYS A 168 11.77 -13.97 11.09
N GLU A 169 12.43 -13.34 12.06
CA GLU A 169 11.79 -12.95 13.32
C GLU A 169 10.57 -12.04 13.10
N PHE A 170 10.69 -11.04 12.22
CA PHE A 170 9.57 -10.13 11.94
C PHE A 170 8.42 -10.83 11.20
N VAL A 171 8.72 -11.72 10.26
CA VAL A 171 7.71 -12.55 9.58
C VAL A 171 6.99 -13.46 10.58
N ASP A 172 7.71 -14.02 11.55
CA ASP A 172 7.12 -14.84 12.62
C ASP A 172 6.21 -14.01 13.53
N ILE A 173 6.63 -12.79 13.91
CA ILE A 173 5.80 -11.82 14.66
C ILE A 173 4.51 -11.51 13.89
N MET A 174 4.61 -11.31 12.58
CA MET A 174 3.48 -10.94 11.73
C MET A 174 2.44 -12.07 11.55
N GLN A 175 2.77 -13.32 11.87
CA GLN A 175 1.79 -14.42 11.86
C GLN A 175 0.62 -14.18 12.81
N ALA A 176 0.80 -13.40 13.87
CA ALA A 176 -0.28 -13.01 14.79
C ALA A 176 -1.32 -12.08 14.13
N VAL A 177 -0.94 -11.39 13.05
CA VAL A 177 -1.81 -10.49 12.29
C VAL A 177 -2.48 -11.23 11.13
N GLY A 178 -1.69 -12.02 10.39
CA GLY A 178 -2.14 -12.82 9.25
C GLY A 178 -0.99 -13.58 8.60
N VAL A 179 -1.31 -14.51 7.69
CA VAL A 179 -0.32 -15.34 7.00
C VAL A 179 0.72 -14.45 6.32
N SER A 180 1.98 -14.57 6.75
CA SER A 180 3.08 -13.72 6.25
C SER A 180 4.22 -14.57 5.72
N GLU A 181 4.87 -14.12 4.66
CA GLU A 181 6.02 -14.80 4.05
C GLU A 181 7.16 -13.82 3.85
N TYR A 182 8.41 -14.30 3.91
CA TYR A 182 9.53 -13.50 3.46
C TYR A 182 9.71 -13.61 1.93
N THR A 183 10.28 -12.58 1.33
CA THR A 183 10.73 -12.56 -0.07
C THR A 183 12.18 -12.10 -0.14
N GLU A 184 12.95 -12.73 -1.03
CA GLU A 184 14.32 -12.32 -1.36
C GLU A 184 14.34 -11.17 -2.39
N GLU A 185 13.22 -10.94 -3.06
CA GLU A 185 13.06 -10.05 -4.22
C GLU A 185 12.02 -8.95 -3.92
N LEU A 186 12.19 -8.23 -2.80
CA LEU A 186 11.24 -7.23 -2.31
C LEU A 186 10.84 -6.24 -3.40
N ILE A 187 11.81 -5.69 -4.13
CA ILE A 187 11.55 -4.63 -5.12
C ILE A 187 10.75 -5.16 -6.32
N ASN A 188 10.94 -6.42 -6.72
CA ASN A 188 10.15 -7.04 -7.79
C ASN A 188 8.69 -7.22 -7.36
N GLU A 189 8.47 -7.65 -6.11
CA GLU A 189 7.14 -7.77 -5.51
C GLU A 189 6.46 -6.39 -5.34
N ARG A 190 7.24 -5.35 -4.99
CA ARG A 190 6.78 -3.95 -4.91
C ARG A 190 6.30 -3.45 -6.27
N TRP A 191 7.06 -3.63 -7.35
CA TRP A 191 6.65 -3.27 -8.71
C TRP A 191 5.39 -4.04 -9.15
N SER A 192 5.36 -5.34 -8.85
CA SER A 192 4.20 -6.20 -9.13
C SER A 192 2.93 -5.67 -8.47
N LYS A 193 3.02 -5.27 -7.18
CA LYS A 193 1.90 -4.70 -6.44
C LYS A 193 1.55 -3.28 -6.89
N LEU A 194 2.55 -2.47 -7.21
CA LEU A 194 2.38 -1.12 -7.75
C LEU A 194 1.57 -1.17 -9.05
N MET A 195 1.88 -2.10 -9.96
CA MET A 195 1.13 -2.27 -11.21
C MET A 195 -0.37 -2.50 -10.95
N ILE A 196 -0.72 -3.40 -10.02
CA ILE A 196 -2.11 -3.66 -9.64
C ILE A 196 -2.79 -2.38 -9.12
N ASN A 197 -2.09 -1.59 -8.30
CA ASN A 197 -2.62 -0.34 -7.77
C ASN A 197 -2.80 0.70 -8.89
N CYS A 198 -1.85 0.85 -9.81
CA CYS A 198 -1.95 1.78 -10.94
C CYS A 198 -3.10 1.44 -11.90
N MET A 199 -3.38 0.16 -12.12
CA MET A 199 -4.48 -0.30 -12.98
C MET A 199 -5.87 0.01 -12.42
N VAL A 200 -6.03 0.17 -11.11
CA VAL A 200 -7.34 0.22 -10.45
C VAL A 200 -7.56 1.49 -9.65
N ASN A 201 -6.61 1.88 -8.80
CA ASN A 201 -6.82 2.91 -7.78
C ASN A 201 -7.16 4.29 -8.39
N PRO A 202 -6.39 4.82 -9.37
CA PRO A 202 -6.71 6.11 -9.95
C PRO A 202 -8.05 6.08 -10.71
N LEU A 203 -8.33 5.02 -11.46
CA LEU A 203 -9.58 4.90 -12.24
C LEU A 203 -10.81 4.84 -11.32
N ALA A 204 -10.74 4.09 -10.21
CA ALA A 204 -11.78 4.09 -9.19
C ALA A 204 -11.94 5.48 -8.54
N GLY A 205 -10.84 6.17 -8.26
CA GLY A 205 -10.85 7.52 -7.72
C GLY A 205 -11.49 8.55 -8.66
N LEU A 206 -11.17 8.50 -9.95
CA LEU A 206 -11.71 9.43 -10.95
C LEU A 206 -13.21 9.23 -11.16
N THR A 207 -13.64 7.97 -11.25
CA THR A 207 -15.02 7.58 -11.63
C THR A 207 -15.98 7.44 -10.46
N GLY A 208 -15.47 7.19 -9.25
CA GLY A 208 -16.28 6.86 -8.07
C GLY A 208 -16.74 5.40 -8.02
N TRP A 209 -16.29 4.58 -8.97
CA TRP A 209 -16.60 3.16 -9.06
C TRP A 209 -15.81 2.32 -8.05
N GLY A 210 -16.36 1.16 -7.68
CA GLY A 210 -15.67 0.12 -6.92
C GLY A 210 -14.68 -0.69 -7.75
N THR A 211 -13.91 -1.53 -7.05
CA THR A 211 -12.89 -2.40 -7.67
C THR A 211 -13.47 -3.31 -8.74
N ALA A 212 -14.66 -3.90 -8.50
CA ALA A 212 -15.30 -4.80 -9.44
C ALA A 212 -15.77 -4.09 -10.72
N GLU A 213 -16.29 -2.87 -10.59
CA GLU A 213 -16.74 -2.05 -11.72
C GLU A 213 -15.58 -1.64 -12.62
N VAL A 214 -14.49 -1.12 -12.04
CA VAL A 214 -13.27 -0.77 -12.80
C VAL A 214 -12.69 -1.98 -13.55
N ARG A 215 -12.74 -3.16 -12.94
CA ARG A 215 -12.22 -4.40 -13.56
C ARG A 215 -13.14 -5.01 -14.63
N SER A 216 -14.40 -4.58 -14.70
CA SER A 216 -15.41 -5.16 -15.60
C SER A 216 -15.84 -4.26 -16.75
N LYS A 217 -15.57 -2.95 -16.70
CA LYS A 217 -15.91 -2.06 -17.81
C LYS A 217 -14.84 -2.10 -18.91
N PRO A 218 -15.24 -2.23 -20.19
CA PRO A 218 -14.28 -2.32 -21.30
C PRO A 218 -13.29 -1.15 -21.36
N LEU A 219 -13.78 0.09 -21.21
CA LEU A 219 -12.94 1.29 -21.25
C LEU A 219 -11.82 1.25 -20.19
N THR A 220 -12.16 0.95 -18.94
CA THR A 220 -11.15 0.92 -17.87
C THR A 220 -10.22 -0.28 -17.99
N GLN A 221 -10.66 -1.40 -18.58
CA GLN A 221 -9.77 -2.51 -18.92
C GLN A 221 -8.75 -2.10 -19.99
N ASP A 222 -9.18 -1.40 -21.03
CA ASP A 222 -8.29 -0.94 -22.10
C ASP A 222 -7.25 0.06 -21.57
N ILE A 223 -7.65 1.01 -20.73
CA ILE A 223 -6.72 1.93 -20.04
C ILE A 223 -5.76 1.16 -19.12
N ALA A 224 -6.28 0.20 -18.33
CA ALA A 224 -5.47 -0.58 -17.41
C ALA A 224 -4.39 -1.42 -18.12
N ILE A 225 -4.67 -1.96 -19.31
CA ILE A 225 -3.69 -2.69 -20.12
C ILE A 225 -2.53 -1.77 -20.53
N GLN A 226 -2.83 -0.54 -20.96
CA GLN A 226 -1.80 0.45 -21.34
C GLN A 226 -0.95 0.85 -20.14
N VAL A 227 -1.58 1.19 -19.01
CA VAL A 227 -0.89 1.53 -17.76
C VAL A 227 -0.02 0.36 -17.28
N ALA A 228 -0.53 -0.88 -17.32
CA ALA A 228 0.24 -2.05 -16.95
C ALA A 228 1.49 -2.23 -17.82
N ALA A 229 1.34 -2.11 -19.15
CA ALA A 229 2.47 -2.23 -20.07
C ALA A 229 3.56 -1.18 -19.80
N GLU A 230 3.19 0.06 -19.49
CA GLU A 230 4.14 1.11 -19.10
C GLU A 230 4.87 0.78 -17.80
N VAL A 231 4.15 0.32 -16.77
CA VAL A 231 4.76 -0.12 -15.51
C VAL A 231 5.77 -1.24 -15.75
N VAL A 232 5.43 -2.23 -16.59
CA VAL A 232 6.34 -3.33 -16.93
C VAL A 232 7.60 -2.83 -17.62
N LYS A 233 7.46 -1.94 -18.60
CA LYS A 233 8.59 -1.34 -19.34
C LYS A 233 9.51 -0.57 -18.40
N VAL A 234 8.94 0.21 -17.47
CA VAL A 234 9.71 0.99 -16.49
C VAL A 234 10.39 0.07 -15.46
N ALA A 235 9.70 -0.91 -14.89
CA ALA A 235 10.27 -1.85 -13.94
C ALA A 235 11.48 -2.61 -14.54
N ASN A 236 11.34 -3.08 -15.77
CA ASN A 236 12.43 -3.74 -16.51
C ASN A 236 13.64 -2.82 -16.73
N SER A 237 13.41 -1.51 -16.95
CA SER A 237 14.49 -0.53 -17.14
C SER A 237 15.31 -0.28 -15.87
N GLU A 238 14.71 -0.47 -14.68
CA GLU A 238 15.41 -0.41 -13.39
C GLU A 238 16.04 -1.76 -12.99
N GLY A 239 15.91 -2.80 -13.83
CA GLY A 239 16.46 -4.13 -13.56
C GLY A 239 15.64 -4.99 -12.59
N TYR A 240 14.36 -4.67 -12.39
CA TYR A 240 13.45 -5.35 -11.47
C TYR A 240 12.36 -6.11 -12.23
N PRO A 241 12.66 -7.30 -12.79
CA PRO A 241 11.66 -8.08 -13.51
C PRO A 241 10.54 -8.52 -12.56
N MET A 242 9.32 -8.13 -12.89
CA MET A 242 8.14 -8.50 -12.10
C MET A 242 7.83 -10.00 -12.22
N GLY A 243 7.20 -10.55 -11.17
CA GLY A 243 6.62 -11.88 -11.22
C GLY A 243 5.28 -11.89 -11.97
N LYS A 244 4.63 -13.06 -11.99
CA LYS A 244 3.28 -13.18 -12.55
C LYS A 244 2.29 -12.29 -11.81
N ILE A 245 1.44 -11.60 -12.57
CA ILE A 245 0.38 -10.75 -12.02
C ILE A 245 -0.94 -11.42 -12.31
N VAL A 246 -1.55 -12.02 -11.28
CA VAL A 246 -2.83 -12.72 -11.41
C VAL A 246 -2.74 -13.85 -12.44
N GLY A 247 -1.64 -14.59 -12.40
CA GLY A 247 -1.40 -15.72 -13.30
C GLY A 247 -0.94 -15.33 -14.72
N LEU A 248 -0.91 -14.04 -15.07
CA LEU A 248 -0.42 -13.55 -16.35
C LEU A 248 1.05 -13.13 -16.27
N GLU A 249 1.79 -13.31 -17.37
CA GLU A 249 3.17 -12.85 -17.45
C GLU A 249 3.20 -11.33 -17.68
N PRO A 250 4.16 -10.58 -17.10
CA PRO A 250 4.31 -9.14 -17.37
C PRO A 250 4.37 -8.80 -18.86
N LYS A 251 4.97 -9.69 -19.66
CA LYS A 251 5.06 -9.54 -21.12
C LYS A 251 3.69 -9.55 -21.81
N ASP A 252 2.70 -10.27 -21.28
CA ASP A 252 1.36 -10.34 -21.88
C ASP A 252 0.71 -8.95 -21.96
N PHE A 253 0.94 -8.10 -20.95
CA PHE A 253 0.45 -6.72 -20.94
C PHE A 253 1.13 -5.85 -22.01
N ILE A 254 2.44 -6.03 -22.22
CA ILE A 254 3.18 -5.33 -23.29
C ILE A 254 2.65 -5.79 -24.66
N ASP A 255 2.53 -7.09 -24.89
CA ASP A 255 2.06 -7.65 -26.16
C ASP A 255 0.60 -7.22 -26.45
N ALA A 256 -0.23 -7.08 -25.42
CA ALA A 256 -1.59 -6.56 -25.51
C ALA A 256 -1.64 -5.07 -25.84
N ALA A 257 -0.81 -4.25 -25.20
CA ALA A 257 -0.75 -2.82 -25.46
C ALA A 257 -0.21 -2.51 -26.86
N ASP A 258 0.90 -3.14 -27.24
CA ASP A 258 1.67 -2.80 -28.45
C ASP A 258 1.15 -3.53 -29.71
N SER A 259 0.57 -4.72 -29.56
CA SER A 259 0.19 -5.59 -30.69
C SER A 259 -1.22 -6.18 -30.59
N LYS A 260 -2.02 -5.78 -29.59
CA LYS A 260 -3.39 -6.28 -29.34
C LYS A 260 -3.47 -7.82 -29.17
N LYS A 261 -2.36 -8.48 -28.83
CA LYS A 261 -2.33 -9.91 -28.53
C LYS A 261 -2.83 -10.16 -27.11
N ASN A 262 -3.50 -11.27 -26.86
CA ASN A 262 -3.95 -11.70 -25.53
C ASN A 262 -4.87 -10.69 -24.79
N VAL A 263 -5.38 -9.66 -25.47
CA VAL A 263 -6.25 -8.63 -24.85
C VAL A 263 -7.48 -9.27 -24.23
N GLU A 264 -8.12 -10.19 -24.94
CA GLU A 264 -9.33 -10.85 -24.46
C GLU A 264 -9.04 -11.76 -23.24
N ASP A 265 -7.91 -12.44 -23.23
CA ASP A 265 -7.49 -13.27 -22.09
C ASP A 265 -7.25 -12.41 -20.84
N ILE A 266 -6.58 -11.27 -21.00
CA ILE A 266 -6.35 -10.31 -19.91
C ILE A 266 -7.68 -9.74 -19.41
N LYS A 267 -8.58 -9.33 -20.31
CA LYS A 267 -9.91 -8.82 -19.94
C LYS A 267 -10.74 -9.86 -19.19
N ASN A 268 -10.69 -11.13 -19.62
CA ASN A 268 -11.35 -12.24 -18.94
C ASN A 268 -10.78 -12.50 -17.55
N GLN A 269 -9.45 -12.40 -17.36
CA GLN A 269 -8.84 -12.46 -16.04
C GLN A 269 -9.28 -11.29 -15.16
N MET A 270 -9.33 -10.07 -15.69
CA MET A 270 -9.83 -8.91 -14.94
C MET A 270 -11.29 -9.10 -14.51
N LEU A 271 -12.15 -9.67 -15.37
CA LEU A 271 -13.53 -10.02 -15.04
C LEU A 271 -13.61 -11.07 -13.93
N GLU A 272 -12.74 -12.08 -13.95
CA GLU A 272 -12.69 -13.08 -12.88
C GLU A 272 -12.31 -12.44 -11.54
N GLN A 273 -11.33 -11.55 -11.53
CA GLN A 273 -10.99 -10.78 -10.33
C GLN A 273 -12.11 -9.85 -9.88
N ALA A 274 -12.89 -9.29 -10.81
CA ALA A 274 -14.05 -8.48 -10.48
C ALA A 274 -15.10 -9.31 -9.70
N ARG A 275 -15.32 -10.56 -10.10
CA ARG A 275 -16.21 -11.49 -9.39
C ARG A 275 -15.73 -11.79 -7.97
N GLN A 276 -14.42 -11.88 -7.77
CA GLN A 276 -13.81 -12.17 -6.46
C GLN A 276 -13.78 -10.96 -5.52
N ALA A 277 -13.65 -9.73 -6.05
CA ALA A 277 -13.53 -8.52 -5.23
C ALA A 277 -14.83 -8.16 -4.48
N GLY A 278 -15.99 -8.66 -4.92
CA GLY A 278 -17.30 -8.31 -4.37
C GLY A 278 -17.75 -6.88 -4.75
N SER A 279 -19.06 -6.65 -4.79
CA SER A 279 -19.65 -5.38 -5.29
C SER A 279 -19.42 -4.17 -4.36
N ALA A 280 -19.09 -4.38 -3.10
CA ALA A 280 -18.88 -3.30 -2.13
C ALA A 280 -17.41 -2.85 -2.00
N SER A 281 -16.45 -3.57 -2.63
CA SER A 281 -15.03 -3.26 -2.49
C SER A 281 -14.66 -1.97 -3.19
N ARG A 282 -14.06 -1.03 -2.44
CA ARG A 282 -13.48 0.22 -2.96
C ARG A 282 -12.00 0.30 -2.60
N PRO A 283 -11.13 0.60 -3.58
CA PRO A 283 -9.70 0.75 -3.30
C PRO A 283 -9.43 1.96 -2.40
N SER A 284 -8.31 1.94 -1.69
CA SER A 284 -7.90 2.97 -0.72
C SER A 284 -7.96 4.39 -1.29
N PHE A 285 -7.49 4.56 -2.52
CA PHE A 285 -7.49 5.85 -3.23
C PHE A 285 -8.92 6.39 -3.45
N GLY A 286 -9.85 5.54 -3.87
CA GLY A 286 -11.26 5.95 -4.03
C GLY A 286 -11.90 6.35 -2.69
N GLN A 287 -11.50 5.70 -1.59
CA GLN A 287 -11.92 6.12 -0.25
C GLN A 287 -11.35 7.49 0.13
N ASP A 288 -10.12 7.81 -0.26
CA ASP A 288 -9.52 9.13 0.00
C ASP A 288 -10.28 10.24 -0.72
N VAL A 289 -10.64 10.04 -1.99
CA VAL A 289 -11.44 11.00 -2.77
C VAL A 289 -12.79 11.25 -2.10
N LEU A 290 -13.52 10.19 -1.73
CA LEU A 290 -14.82 10.31 -1.05
C LEU A 290 -14.71 11.00 0.32
N LYS A 291 -13.61 10.79 1.04
CA LYS A 291 -13.31 11.47 2.30
C LYS A 291 -12.71 12.87 2.10
N ARG A 292 -12.61 13.35 0.86
CA ARG A 292 -12.04 14.65 0.47
C ARG A 292 -10.61 14.85 0.99
N ARG A 293 -9.80 13.79 0.96
CA ARG A 293 -8.39 13.78 1.36
C ARG A 293 -7.47 13.88 0.14
N ARG A 294 -6.21 14.25 0.38
CA ARG A 294 -5.15 14.15 -0.63
C ARG A 294 -4.98 12.69 -1.05
N THR A 295 -4.76 12.47 -2.34
CA THR A 295 -4.54 11.13 -2.91
C THR A 295 -3.05 10.80 -3.00
N GLU A 296 -2.74 9.53 -3.29
CA GLU A 296 -1.35 9.04 -3.44
C GLU A 296 -0.91 8.97 -4.91
N ILE A 297 -1.51 9.76 -5.80
CA ILE A 297 -1.30 9.61 -7.25
C ILE A 297 0.16 9.76 -7.68
N ASP A 298 0.87 10.70 -7.06
CA ASP A 298 2.30 10.95 -7.31
C ASP A 298 3.20 9.78 -6.87
N TYR A 299 2.67 8.87 -6.05
CA TYR A 299 3.35 7.66 -5.54
C TYR A 299 2.85 6.38 -6.22
N LEU A 300 1.90 6.51 -7.14
CA LEU A 300 1.36 5.44 -7.97
C LEU A 300 1.81 5.64 -9.43
N THR A 301 0.90 6.08 -10.31
CA THR A 301 1.23 6.35 -11.72
C THR A 301 2.24 7.49 -11.84
N GLY A 302 2.22 8.47 -10.95
CA GLY A 302 3.20 9.56 -10.96
C GLY A 302 4.62 9.08 -10.65
N TYR A 303 4.78 8.06 -9.80
CA TYR A 303 6.07 7.43 -9.56
C TYR A 303 6.57 6.72 -10.82
N VAL A 304 5.70 5.97 -11.50
CA VAL A 304 6.02 5.31 -12.79
C VAL A 304 6.45 6.34 -13.83
N SER A 305 5.72 7.45 -13.94
CA SER A 305 6.04 8.58 -14.83
C SER A 305 7.41 9.20 -14.53
N GLN A 306 7.72 9.42 -13.25
CA GLN A 306 9.00 9.99 -12.84
C GLN A 306 10.18 9.07 -13.19
N VAL A 307 10.06 7.77 -12.91
CA VAL A 307 11.11 6.79 -13.22
C VAL A 307 11.22 6.58 -14.73
N GLY A 308 10.09 6.52 -15.45
CA GLY A 308 10.07 6.45 -16.91
C GLY A 308 10.82 7.60 -17.55
N LYS A 309 10.56 8.84 -17.11
CA LYS A 309 11.30 10.03 -17.56
C LYS A 309 12.80 9.96 -17.28
N LYS A 310 13.21 9.49 -16.08
CA LYS A 310 14.62 9.30 -15.72
C LYS A 310 15.32 8.30 -16.66
N ASN A 311 14.60 7.25 -17.06
CA ASN A 311 15.16 6.16 -17.87
C ASN A 311 14.87 6.29 -19.37
N ASN A 312 14.27 7.40 -19.81
CA ASN A 312 13.83 7.63 -21.20
C ASN A 312 12.85 6.56 -21.72
N ILE A 313 11.99 6.05 -20.83
CA ILE A 313 10.89 5.15 -21.16
C ILE A 313 9.59 5.97 -21.23
N PRO A 314 8.89 6.02 -22.37
CA PRO A 314 7.61 6.71 -22.47
C PRO A 314 6.54 6.09 -21.57
N THR A 315 5.81 6.93 -20.85
CA THR A 315 4.71 6.56 -19.93
C THR A 315 3.44 7.40 -20.14
N PRO A 316 2.98 7.60 -21.39
CA PRO A 316 1.93 8.57 -21.69
C PRO A 316 0.61 8.34 -20.93
N PHE A 317 0.19 7.09 -20.70
CA PHE A 317 -1.04 6.81 -19.94
C PHE A 317 -0.86 7.08 -18.45
N CYS A 318 0.26 6.68 -17.85
CA CYS A 318 0.58 7.04 -16.46
C CYS A 318 0.67 8.56 -16.29
N ASP A 319 1.29 9.26 -17.25
CA ASP A 319 1.42 10.72 -17.26
C ASP A 319 0.04 11.36 -17.29
N LYS A 320 -0.83 10.94 -18.22
CA LYS A 320 -2.16 11.55 -18.37
C LYS A 320 -3.08 11.24 -17.20
N VAL A 321 -3.08 10.02 -16.67
CA VAL A 321 -3.84 9.65 -15.46
C VAL A 321 -3.41 10.53 -14.28
N THR A 322 -2.11 10.72 -14.11
CA THR A 322 -1.54 11.58 -13.06
C THR A 322 -1.92 13.04 -13.25
N GLU A 323 -1.81 13.56 -14.47
CA GLU A 323 -2.20 14.92 -14.84
C GLU A 323 -3.67 15.18 -14.52
N VAL A 324 -4.58 14.30 -14.94
CA VAL A 324 -6.02 14.48 -14.72
C VAL A 324 -6.33 14.55 -13.23
N VAL A 325 -5.85 13.59 -12.44
CA VAL A 325 -6.08 13.61 -10.98
C VAL A 325 -5.52 14.89 -10.35
N ASN A 326 -4.29 15.27 -10.69
CA ASN A 326 -3.66 16.46 -10.11
C ASN A 326 -4.38 17.75 -10.52
N SER A 327 -4.91 17.83 -11.75
CA SER A 327 -5.68 18.98 -12.24
C SER A 327 -7.01 19.17 -11.51
N LEU A 328 -7.63 18.07 -11.05
CA LEU A 328 -8.87 18.08 -10.28
C LEU A 328 -8.65 18.53 -8.82
N GLY A 329 -7.42 18.37 -8.31
CA GLY A 329 -7.04 18.79 -6.97
C GLY A 329 -7.58 17.90 -5.85
N VAL A 330 -7.54 18.38 -4.61
CA VAL A 330 -8.01 17.63 -3.44
C VAL A 330 -9.52 17.75 -3.31
N GLY A 331 -10.21 16.63 -3.10
CA GLY A 331 -11.65 16.61 -2.80
C GLY A 331 -12.56 16.90 -3.99
N PHE A 332 -12.10 16.60 -5.21
CA PHE A 332 -12.93 16.66 -6.41
C PHE A 332 -14.12 15.69 -6.34
N GLU A 333 -15.20 16.04 -7.04
CA GLU A 333 -16.38 15.17 -7.20
C GLU A 333 -16.14 14.14 -8.29
N THR A 334 -16.45 12.86 -8.03
CA THR A 334 -16.16 11.79 -8.98
C THR A 334 -17.09 11.80 -10.19
N SER A 335 -16.55 11.53 -11.39
CA SER A 335 -17.32 11.41 -12.63
C SER A 335 -16.60 10.51 -13.63
N ASP A 336 -17.37 9.68 -14.33
CA ASP A 336 -16.87 8.90 -15.47
C ASP A 336 -16.27 9.76 -16.58
N LYS A 337 -16.78 10.98 -16.76
CA LYS A 337 -16.26 11.98 -17.71
C LYS A 337 -14.81 12.38 -17.48
N HIS A 338 -14.27 12.14 -16.27
CA HIS A 338 -12.84 12.35 -16.03
C HIS A 338 -11.96 11.40 -16.84
N LEU A 339 -12.52 10.35 -17.43
CA LEU A 339 -11.80 9.45 -18.33
C LEU A 339 -11.79 9.93 -19.79
N ASP A 340 -12.59 10.92 -20.18
CA ASP A 340 -12.76 11.34 -21.59
C ASP A 340 -11.42 11.66 -22.28
N ASP A 341 -10.54 12.37 -21.57
CA ASP A 341 -9.23 12.75 -22.09
C ASP A 341 -8.28 11.54 -22.23
N ILE A 342 -8.41 10.55 -21.35
CA ILE A 342 -7.60 9.32 -21.37
C ILE A 342 -8.14 8.38 -22.44
N GLU A 343 -9.46 8.29 -22.60
CA GLU A 343 -10.13 7.49 -23.64
C GLU A 343 -9.70 7.93 -25.04
N ARG A 344 -9.58 9.24 -25.29
CA ARG A 344 -9.12 9.76 -26.59
C ARG A 344 -7.72 9.26 -26.97
N MET A 345 -6.89 8.86 -26.02
CA MET A 345 -5.54 8.33 -26.28
C MET A 345 -5.54 6.87 -26.74
N LEU A 346 -6.65 6.14 -26.57
CA LEU A 346 -6.75 4.74 -27.02
C LEU A 346 -6.91 4.60 -28.54
N ASN A 347 -7.20 5.71 -29.25
CA ASN A 347 -7.56 5.75 -30.66
C ASN A 347 -6.43 6.21 -31.58
#